data_AF-A0A2E8WSR3-F1
#
_entry.id   AF-A0A2E8WSR3-F1
#
_cell.length_a   1.000
_cell.length_b   1.000
_cell.length_c   1.000
_cell.angle_alpha   90.00
_cell.angle_beta   90.00
_cell.angle_gamma   90.00
#
_symmetry.space_group_name_H-M   'P 1'
#
loop_
_entity.id
_entity.type
_entity.pdbx_description
1 polymer ?
#
loop_
_entity_poly.entity_id
_entity_poly.type
_entity_poly.pdbx_seq_one_letter_code
_entity_poly.pdbx_strand_id
1 'polypeptide(L)' 'MRNKDKEENTNKYLLSSLYTLGKFIGIGWIIVTPVVIFTFGGNFLDNRLNLGYLMTLLGLMIGLFVGIICTVRILKS' A
#
# COMPACT_ATOMS: atom_id res chain seq x y z
N MET A 1 7.13 -18.17 39.34
CA MET A 1 5.95 -17.98 38.48
C MET A 1 5.89 -16.57 37.89
N ARG A 2 5.97 -15.50 38.71
CA ARG A 2 5.92 -14.06 38.35
C ARG A 2 6.76 -13.51 37.16
N ASN A 3 7.76 -14.23 36.65
CA ASN A 3 8.56 -13.79 35.49
C ASN A 3 7.96 -14.25 34.14
N LYS A 4 7.31 -15.43 34.10
CA LYS A 4 6.68 -15.92 32.86
C LYS A 4 5.49 -15.05 32.45
N ASP A 5 4.72 -14.57 33.43
CA ASP A 5 3.54 -13.72 33.21
C ASP A 5 3.91 -12.34 32.63
N LYS A 6 5.10 -11.82 32.97
CA LYS A 6 5.61 -10.55 32.43
C LYS A 6 6.07 -10.67 30.98
N GLU A 7 6.79 -11.74 30.64
CA GLU A 7 7.20 -12.02 29.25
C GLU A 7 6.01 -12.30 28.34
N GLU A 8 4.99 -13.03 28.81
CA GLU A 8 3.77 -13.29 28.04
C GLU A 8 2.99 -12.00 27.74
N ASN A 9 2.89 -11.10 28.71
CA ASN A 9 2.25 -9.80 28.52
C ASN A 9 3.05 -8.94 27.53
N THR A 10 4.36 -8.81 27.72
CA THR A 10 5.22 -8.05 26.78
C THR A 10 5.10 -8.58 25.35
N ASN A 11 5.10 -9.89 25.14
CA ASN A 11 4.92 -10.48 23.81
C ASN A 11 3.52 -10.19 23.23
N LYS A 12 2.47 -10.19 24.05
CA LYS A 12 1.12 -9.76 23.60
C LYS A 12 1.08 -8.29 23.22
N TYR A 13 1.74 -7.40 23.96
CA TYR A 13 1.84 -5.98 23.58
C TYR A 13 2.64 -5.78 22.30
N LEU A 14 3.74 -6.52 22.12
CA LEU A 14 4.53 -6.48 20.89
C LEU A 14 3.73 -7.01 19.69
N LEU A 15 3.05 -8.16 19.83
CA LEU A 15 2.19 -8.71 18.78
C LEU A 15 1.02 -7.77 18.45
N SER A 16 0.40 -7.16 19.46
CA SER A 16 -0.64 -6.15 19.26
C SER A 16 -0.10 -4.95 18.51
N SER A 17 1.07 -4.42 18.89
CA SER A 17 1.69 -3.29 18.20
C SER A 17 2.07 -3.61 16.75
N LEU A 18 2.60 -4.81 16.50
CA LEU A 18 2.94 -5.31 15.16
C LEU A 18 1.69 -5.52 14.30
N TYR A 19 0.58 -5.94 14.89
CA TYR A 19 -0.70 -6.08 14.19
C TYR A 19 -1.23 -4.72 13.72
N THR A 20 -1.20 -3.70 14.59
CA THR A 20 -1.61 -2.34 14.22
C THR A 20 -0.66 -1.75 13.17
N LEU A 21 0.64 -1.99 13.30
CA LEU A 21 1.66 -1.57 12.34
C LEU A 21 1.45 -2.25 10.99
N GLY A 22 1.17 -3.56 10.99
CA GLY A 22 0.87 -4.35 9.80
C GLY A 22 -0.39 -3.87 9.07
N LYS A 23 -1.43 -3.44 9.80
CA LYS A 23 -2.62 -2.80 9.19
C LYS A 23 -2.26 -1.49 8.49
N PHE A 24 -1.45 -0.64 9.11
CA PHE A 24 -1.03 0.63 8.50
C PHE A 24 -0.12 0.43 7.27
N ILE A 25 0.84 -0.49 7.37
CA ILE A 25 1.73 -0.86 6.25
C ILE A 25 0.90 -1.45 5.10
N GLY A 26 -0.09 -2.30 5.40
CA GLY A 26 -0.98 -2.88 4.41
C GLY A 26 -1.76 -1.84 3.62
N ILE A 27 -2.29 -0.80 4.29
CA ILE A 27 -2.99 0.30 3.60
C ILE A 27 -2.04 1.06 2.68
N GLY A 28 -0.83 1.38 3.16
CA GLY A 28 0.20 2.01 2.33
C GLY A 28 0.55 1.17 1.11
N TRP A 29 0.72 -0.14 1.28
CA TRP A 29 1.04 -1.06 0.19
C TRP A 29 -0.07 -1.12 -0.87
N ILE A 30 -1.34 -1.07 -0.45
CA ILE A 30 -2.50 -1.10 -1.35
C ILE A 30 -2.60 0.16 -2.21
N ILE A 31 -2.06 1.30 -1.75
CA ILE A 31 -1.95 2.52 -2.55
C ILE A 31 -0.72 2.46 -3.46
N VAL A 32 0.43 2.06 -2.93
CA VAL A 32 1.70 2.06 -3.65
C VAL A 32 1.67 1.08 -4.83
N THR A 33 1.10 -0.11 -4.65
CA THR A 33 1.10 -1.18 -5.66
C THR A 33 0.45 -0.75 -6.99
N PRO A 34 -0.81 -0.27 -7.03
CA PRO A 34 -1.44 0.18 -8.26
C PRO A 34 -0.72 1.40 -8.85
N VAL A 35 -0.27 2.36 -8.03
CA VAL A 35 0.47 3.53 -8.52
C VAL A 35 1.74 3.09 -9.26
N VAL A 36 2.56 2.24 -8.64
CA VAL A 36 3.80 1.74 -9.27
C VAL A 36 3.50 0.95 -10.54
N ILE A 37 2.53 0.04 -10.52
CA ILE A 37 2.18 -0.80 -11.68
C ILE A 37 1.68 0.06 -12.84
N PHE A 38 0.76 1.00 -12.60
CA PHE A 38 0.21 1.83 -13.66
C PHE A 38 1.23 2.86 -14.16
N THR A 39 2.09 3.41 -13.30
CA THR A 39 3.16 4.32 -13.73
C THR A 39 4.22 3.58 -14.55
N PHE A 40 4.67 2.40 -14.13
CA PHE A 40 5.60 1.59 -14.92
C PHE A 40 4.98 1.11 -16.23
N GLY A 41 3.71 0.68 -16.19
CA GLY A 41 2.95 0.31 -17.38
C GLY A 41 2.80 1.47 -18.36
N GLY A 42 2.51 2.68 -17.84
CA GLY A 42 2.44 3.91 -18.61
C GLY A 42 3.77 4.28 -19.26
N ASN A 43 4.88 4.20 -18.51
CA ASN A 43 6.22 4.46 -19.02
C ASN A 43 6.64 3.44 -20.10
N PHE A 44 6.28 2.17 -19.93
CA PHE A 44 6.51 1.15 -20.96
C PHE A 44 5.73 1.45 -22.25
N LEU A 45 4.49 1.92 -22.12
CA LEU A 45 3.64 2.29 -23.26
C LEU A 45 4.12 3.57 -23.95
N ASP A 46 4.55 4.57 -23.18
CA ASP A 46 5.12 5.82 -23.70
C ASP A 46 6.37 5.54 -24.54
N ASN A 47 7.24 4.65 -24.06
CA ASN A 47 8.46 4.27 -24.78
C ASN A 47 8.17 3.48 -26.07
N ARG A 48 7.03 2.75 -26.12
CA ARG A 48 6.56 1.99 -27.29
C ARG A 48 5.89 2.86 -28.34
N LEU A 49 5.16 3.89 -27.91
CA LEU A 49 4.32 4.73 -28.76
C LEU A 49 4.93 6.11 -29.04
N ASN A 50 6.10 6.40 -28.45
CA ASN A 50 6.84 7.67 -28.58
C ASN A 50 5.99 8.90 -28.17
N LEU A 51 5.13 8.71 -27.17
CA LEU A 51 4.17 9.70 -26.65
C LEU A 51 4.79 10.66 -25.63
N GLY A 52 6.10 10.56 -25.39
CA GLY A 52 6.83 11.33 -24.40
C GLY A 52 6.51 10.87 -22.98
N TYR A 53 5.49 11.47 -22.36
CA TYR A 53 5.16 11.26 -20.94
C TYR A 53 3.65 11.18 -20.65
N LEU A 54 2.83 11.14 -21.70
CA LEU A 54 1.38 11.24 -21.57
C LEU A 54 0.76 10.00 -20.91
N MET A 55 1.20 8.79 -21.27
CA MET A 55 0.69 7.58 -20.64
C MET A 55 1.24 7.34 -19.25
N THR A 56 2.43 7.83 -18.95
CA THR A 56 2.99 7.81 -17.59
C THR A 56 2.18 8.72 -16.67
N LEU A 57 1.83 9.92 -17.14
CA LEU A 57 0.96 10.85 -16.41
C LEU A 57 -0.44 10.27 -16.20
N LEU A 58 -1.04 9.69 -17.24
CA LEU A 58 -2.35 9.04 -17.14
C LEU A 58 -2.32 7.81 -16.23
N GLY A 59 -1.28 6.99 -16.33
CA GLY A 59 -1.06 5.83 -15.47
C GLY A 59 -0.93 6.25 -14.00
N LEU A 60 -0.20 7.33 -13.72
CA LEU A 60 -0.10 7.88 -12.37
C LEU A 60 -1.47 8.39 -11.87
N MET A 61 -2.22 9.14 -12.69
CA MET A 61 -3.57 9.58 -12.32
C MET A 61 -4.48 8.39 -12.01
N ILE A 62 -4.54 7.39 -12.91
CA ILE A 62 -5.38 6.20 -12.74
C ILE A 62 -4.95 5.41 -11.50
N GLY A 63 -3.65 5.19 -11.30
CA GLY A 63 -3.11 4.50 -10.14
C GLY A 63 -3.47 5.19 -8.83
N LEU A 64 -3.46 6.52 -8.81
CA LEU A 64 -3.83 7.33 -7.64
C LEU A 64 -5.34 7.26 -7.35
N PHE A 65 -6.18 7.35 -8.39
CA PHE A 65 -7.63 7.15 -8.27
C PHE A 65 -7.97 5.75 -7.74
N VAL A 66 -7.36 4.70 -8.31
CA VAL A 66 -7.57 3.31 -7.88
C VAL A 66 -7.08 3.11 -6.43
N GLY A 67 -5.94 3.71 -6.06
CA GLY A 67 -5.42 3.68 -4.69
C GLY A 67 -6.38 4.31 -3.68
N ILE A 68 -6.96 5.48 -4.01
CA ILE A 68 -7.97 6.15 -3.17
C ILE A 68 -9.24 5.29 -3.06
N ILE A 69 -9.76 4.76 -4.17
CA ILE A 69 -10.96 3.92 -4.17
C ILE A 69 -10.75 2.66 -3.31
N CYS A 70 -9.59 1.98 -3.45
CA CYS A 70 -9.25 0.83 -2.62
C CYS A 70 -9.19 1.20 -1.14
N THR A 71 -8.57 2.34 -0.82
CA THR A 71 -8.47 2.84 0.55
C THR A 71 -9.85 3.12 1.14
N VAL A 72 -10.72 3.82 0.43
CA VAL A 72 -12.10 4.11 0.85
C VAL A 72 -12.88 2.81 1.05
N ARG A 73 -12.70 1.82 0.18
CA ARG A 73 -13.37 0.52 0.29
C ARG A 73 -12.90 -0.27 1.51
N ILE A 74 -11.63 -0.18 1.87
CA ILE A 74 -11.07 -0.80 3.09
C ILE A 74 -11.54 -0.06 4.34
N LEU A 75 -11.62 1.27 4.30
CA LEU A 75 -12.04 2.07 5.46
C LEU A 75 -13.54 1.96 5.75
N LYS A 76 -14.36 1.68 4.72
CA LYS A 76 -15.80 1.45 4.86
C LYS A 76 -16.14 0.03 5.32
N SER A 77 -15.20 -0.91 5.23
CA SER A 77 -15.38 -2.32 5.61
C SER A 77 -14.99 -2.58 7.06
#